data_AF-A0A3L6RFS9-F1
#
_entry.id   AF-A0A3L6RFS9-F1
#
_cell.length_a   1.000
_cell.length_b   1.000
_cell.length_c   1.000
_cell.angle_alpha   90.00
_cell.angle_beta   90.00
_cell.angle_gamma   90.00
#
_symmetry.space_group_name_H-M   'P 1'
#
loop_
_entity.id
_entity.type
_entity.pdbx_description
1 polymer ?
#
loop_
_entity_poly.entity_id
_entity_poly.type
_entity_poly.pdbx_seq_one_letter_code
_entity_poly.pdbx_strand_id
1 'polypeptide(L)'
;MPIINAAFQKVTKNKFPEFDNWSMVFIDAPKQAGPSDCMFFLWKYMEFWDGDCLNIDINPFKGMIYKAELMHYLMFHPINQADLPDELDLYRLGGRKIGLDGSQ
;
A
#
# COMPACT_ATOMS: atom_id res chain seq x y z
N MET A 1 1.85 -4.53 26.47
CA MET A 1 1.51 -5.85 25.83
C MET A 1 2.18 -7.03 26.53
N PRO A 2 1.68 -7.49 27.70
CA PRO A 2 2.42 -8.44 28.53
C PRO A 2 2.65 -9.82 27.89
N ILE A 3 1.64 -10.38 27.20
CA ILE A 3 1.71 -11.73 26.61
C ILE A 3 2.67 -11.78 25.42
N ILE A 4 2.58 -10.79 24.51
CA ILE A 4 3.47 -10.71 23.34
C ILE A 4 4.91 -10.45 23.78
N ASN A 5 5.12 -9.55 24.75
CA ASN A 5 6.43 -9.32 25.34
C ASN A 5 6.99 -10.60 25.96
N ALA A 6 6.24 -11.29 26.82
CA ALA A 6 6.70 -12.52 27.45
C ALA A 6 7.07 -13.62 26.42
N ALA A 7 6.27 -13.78 25.36
CA ALA A 7 6.57 -14.72 24.29
C ALA A 7 7.84 -14.33 23.53
N PHE A 8 8.00 -13.05 23.19
CA PHE A 8 9.17 -12.53 22.50
C PHE A 8 10.45 -12.66 23.35
N GLN A 9 10.39 -12.29 24.63
CA GLN A 9 11.50 -12.42 25.58
C GLN A 9 11.93 -13.88 25.71
N LYS A 10 10.97 -14.81 25.80
CA LYS A 10 11.24 -16.26 25.83
C LYS A 10 11.96 -16.77 24.58
N VAL A 11 11.50 -16.38 23.38
CA VAL A 11 12.10 -16.83 22.11
C VAL A 11 13.47 -16.20 21.88
N THR A 12 13.64 -14.94 22.28
CA THR A 12 14.89 -14.20 22.08
C THR A 12 15.89 -14.35 23.22
N LYS A 13 15.56 -15.11 24.27
CA LYS A 13 16.37 -15.31 25.48
C LYS A 13 16.80 -13.99 26.11
N ASN A 14 15.86 -13.06 26.21
CA ASN A 14 16.05 -11.73 26.78
C ASN A 14 17.16 -10.89 26.10
N LYS A 15 17.40 -11.13 24.81
CA LYS A 15 18.41 -10.38 24.04
C LYS A 15 18.00 -8.92 23.78
N PHE A 16 16.70 -8.64 23.79
CA PHE A 16 16.13 -7.34 23.40
C PHE A 16 15.35 -6.70 24.55
N PRO A 17 15.23 -5.36 24.59
CA PRO A 17 14.46 -4.66 25.62
C PRO A 17 13.01 -5.14 25.71
N GLU A 18 12.45 -5.07 26.91
CA GLU A 18 11.02 -5.27 27.14
C GLU A 18 10.20 -4.11 26.56
N PHE A 19 9.01 -4.42 26.10
CA PHE A 19 8.05 -3.46 25.51
C PHE A 19 6.64 -3.67 26.08
N ASP A 20 6.54 -4.29 27.25
CA ASP A 20 5.28 -4.49 27.94
C ASP A 20 4.61 -3.17 28.34
N ASN A 21 5.41 -2.13 28.60
CA ASN A 21 5.01 -0.76 28.90
C ASN A 21 4.59 0.08 27.67
N TRP A 22 4.73 -0.44 26.45
CA TRP A 22 4.28 0.29 25.26
C TRP A 22 2.76 0.30 25.20
N SER A 23 2.18 1.50 25.05
CA SER A 23 0.75 1.67 24.84
C SER A 23 0.35 1.09 23.50
N MET A 24 -0.63 0.19 23.51
CA MET A 24 -1.25 -0.31 22.30
C MET A 24 -2.68 0.21 22.27
N VAL A 25 -2.97 1.09 21.31
CA VAL A 25 -4.31 1.63 21.11
C VAL A 25 -4.99 0.77 20.06
N PHE A 26 -6.13 0.18 20.42
CA PHE A 26 -7.01 -0.48 19.45
C PHE A 26 -8.02 0.54 18.95
N ILE A 27 -7.82 0.98 17.71
CA ILE A 27 -8.72 1.91 17.03
C ILE A 27 -9.84 1.11 16.39
N ASP A 28 -11.09 1.49 16.65
CA ASP A 28 -12.24 0.93 15.94
C ASP A 28 -12.40 1.62 14.58
N ALA A 29 -11.79 1.03 13.55
CA ALA A 29 -11.89 1.49 12.17
C ALA A 29 -12.86 0.60 11.37
N PRO A 30 -13.54 1.15 10.34
CA PRO A 30 -14.48 0.38 9.53
C PRO A 30 -13.83 -0.83 8.88
N LYS A 31 -14.23 -2.05 9.28
CA LYS A 31 -13.62 -3.30 8.80
C LYS A 31 -14.09 -3.61 7.39
N GLN A 32 -13.19 -4.11 6.54
CA GLN A 32 -13.54 -4.58 5.19
C GLN A 32 -14.66 -5.63 5.24
N ALA A 33 -15.58 -5.59 4.28
CA ALA A 33 -16.58 -6.65 4.10
C ALA A 33 -16.12 -7.72 3.09
N GLY A 34 -15.33 -7.31 2.08
CA GLY A 34 -14.83 -8.18 1.03
C GLY A 34 -13.54 -8.92 1.40
N PRO A 35 -13.25 -10.07 0.77
CA PRO A 35 -11.97 -10.74 0.90
C PRO A 35 -10.87 -9.95 0.17
N SER A 36 -9.65 -10.00 0.69
CA SER A 36 -8.45 -9.43 0.04
C SER A 36 -8.47 -7.91 -0.19
N ASP A 37 -9.30 -7.16 0.54
CA ASP A 37 -9.36 -5.69 0.44
C ASP A 37 -8.47 -4.97 1.45
N CYS A 38 -7.74 -5.72 2.29
CA CYS A 38 -7.20 -5.20 3.56
C CYS A 38 -6.17 -4.08 3.34
N MET A 39 -5.37 -4.21 2.28
CA MET A 39 -4.39 -3.22 1.87
C MET A 39 -5.06 -1.90 1.45
N PHE A 40 -6.19 -1.96 0.74
CA PHE A 40 -6.88 -0.76 0.24
C PHE A 40 -7.54 0.01 1.39
N PHE A 41 -8.09 -0.70 2.37
CA PHE A 41 -8.59 -0.10 3.60
C PHE A 41 -7.46 0.50 4.44
N LEU A 42 -6.33 -0.21 4.58
CA LEU A 42 -5.15 0.31 5.28
C LEU A 42 -4.65 1.61 4.64
N TRP A 43 -4.59 1.68 3.31
CA TRP A 43 -4.24 2.90 2.60
C TRP A 43 -5.20 4.04 2.90
N LYS A 44 -6.51 3.78 2.86
CA LYS A 44 -7.52 4.79 3.23
C LYS A 44 -7.37 5.27 4.67
N TYR A 45 -7.05 4.37 5.60
CA TYR A 45 -6.77 4.80 6.97
C TYR A 45 -5.56 5.72 7.00
N MET A 46 -4.44 5.35 6.37
CA MET A 46 -3.24 6.21 6.36
C MET A 46 -3.47 7.56 5.68
N GLU A 47 -4.32 7.62 4.64
CA GLU A 47 -4.65 8.85 3.91
C GLU A 47 -5.51 9.81 4.75
N PHE A 48 -6.45 9.26 5.53
CA PHE A 48 -7.52 10.03 6.18
C PHE A 48 -7.45 10.03 7.71
N TRP A 49 -6.42 9.43 8.31
CA TRP A 49 -6.18 9.47 9.74
C TRP A 49 -5.56 10.80 10.14
N ASP A 50 -6.21 11.54 11.04
CA ASP A 50 -5.71 12.82 11.53
C ASP A 50 -4.82 12.71 12.79
N GLY A 51 -4.68 11.49 13.34
CA GLY A 51 -3.99 11.22 14.59
C GLY A 51 -4.90 10.67 15.69
N ASP A 52 -6.21 10.97 15.63
CA ASP A 52 -7.22 10.57 16.61
C ASP A 52 -8.40 9.81 15.98
N CYS A 53 -8.86 10.25 14.80
CA CYS A 53 -9.94 9.61 14.07
C CYS A 53 -9.77 9.69 12.55
N LEU A 54 -10.66 8.98 11.84
CA LEU A 54 -10.78 9.11 10.39
C LEU A 54 -11.58 10.37 10.07
N ASN A 55 -11.02 11.26 9.26
CA ASN A 55 -11.70 12.49 8.83
C ASN A 55 -12.77 12.26 7.75
N ILE A 56 -12.99 11.01 7.32
CA ILE A 56 -14.06 10.58 6.43
C ILE A 56 -14.73 9.30 6.94
N ASP A 57 -15.96 9.06 6.48
CA ASP A 57 -16.62 7.76 6.64
C ASP A 57 -16.17 6.78 5.54
N ILE A 58 -15.56 5.67 5.96
CA ILE A 58 -15.11 4.60 5.05
C ILE A 58 -16.18 3.50 5.03
N ASN A 59 -16.87 3.39 3.90
CA ASN A 59 -17.87 2.34 3.70
C ASN A 59 -17.21 0.95 3.48
N PRO A 60 -17.51 -0.07 4.32
CA PRO A 60 -16.99 -1.44 4.21
C PRO A 60 -17.25 -2.18 2.89
N PHE A 61 -18.29 -1.78 2.15
CA PHE A 61 -18.75 -2.46 0.93
C PHE A 61 -18.18 -1.85 -0.35
N LYS A 62 -17.37 -0.80 -0.25
CA LYS A 62 -16.77 -0.09 -1.39
C LYS A 62 -15.35 -0.54 -1.72
N GLY A 63 -14.93 -1.73 -1.28
CA GLY A 63 -13.56 -2.25 -1.50
C GLY A 63 -13.08 -2.16 -2.95
N MET A 64 -13.92 -2.52 -3.92
CA MET A 64 -13.60 -2.40 -5.35
C MET A 64 -13.33 -0.96 -5.81
N ILE A 65 -14.03 0.03 -5.24
CA ILE A 65 -13.83 1.45 -5.55
C ILE A 65 -12.47 1.89 -4.99
N TYR A 66 -12.19 1.59 -3.72
CA TYR A 66 -10.91 1.95 -3.10
C TYR A 66 -9.72 1.29 -3.80
N LYS A 67 -9.89 0.06 -4.28
CA LYS A 67 -8.91 -0.63 -5.12
C LYS A 67 -8.67 0.10 -6.43
N ALA A 68 -9.74 0.50 -7.14
CA ALA A 68 -9.61 1.25 -8.38
C ALA A 68 -8.91 2.60 -8.18
N GLU A 69 -9.25 3.31 -7.10
CA GLU A 69 -8.63 4.58 -6.73
C GLU A 69 -7.12 4.42 -6.46
N LEU A 70 -6.72 3.43 -5.64
CA LEU A 70 -5.30 3.19 -5.35
C LEU A 70 -4.54 2.77 -6.61
N MET A 71 -5.10 1.86 -7.42
CA MET A 71 -4.44 1.43 -8.66
C MET A 71 -4.28 2.58 -9.65
N HIS A 72 -5.30 3.44 -9.79
CA HIS A 72 -5.22 4.65 -10.59
C HIS A 72 -4.12 5.58 -10.06
N TYR A 73 -4.11 5.85 -8.75
CA TYR A 73 -3.06 6.65 -8.13
C TYR A 73 -1.68 6.08 -8.44
N LEU A 74 -1.44 4.79 -8.19
CA LEU A 74 -0.13 4.15 -8.45
C LEU A 74 0.27 4.21 -9.93
N MET A 75 -0.67 4.00 -10.86
CA MET A 75 -0.34 4.01 -12.28
C MET A 75 -0.05 5.41 -12.84
N PHE A 76 -0.76 6.43 -12.35
CA PHE A 76 -0.73 7.77 -12.94
C PHE A 76 -0.06 8.82 -12.03
N HIS A 77 0.50 8.42 -10.89
CA HIS A 77 1.20 9.36 -10.01
C HIS A 77 2.38 10.00 -10.75
N PRO A 78 2.57 11.34 -10.67
CA PRO A 78 3.68 12.02 -11.35
C PRO A 78 5.07 11.45 -11.03
N ILE A 79 5.27 10.93 -9.81
CA ILE A 79 6.55 10.31 -9.42
C ILE A 79 6.84 8.99 -10.16
N ASN A 80 5.79 8.34 -10.66
CA ASN A 80 5.90 7.07 -11.38
C ASN A 80 5.97 7.30 -12.90
N GLN A 81 6.08 8.56 -13.34
CA GLN A 81 6.42 8.87 -14.71
C GLN A 81 7.85 8.38 -14.97
N ALA A 82 7.97 7.45 -15.90
CA ALA A 82 9.24 6.91 -16.34
C ALA A 82 9.27 6.97 -17.87
N ASP A 83 10.43 7.31 -18.42
CA ASP A 83 10.65 7.19 -19.85
C ASP A 83 10.58 5.71 -20.25
N LEU A 84 9.87 5.43 -21.34
CA LEU A 84 9.84 4.07 -21.90
C LEU A 84 11.22 3.78 -22.50
N PRO A 85 11.91 2.71 -22.04
CA PRO A 85 13.17 2.29 -22.67
C PRO A 85 12.98 2.04 -24.17
N ASP A 86 13.97 2.42 -24.97
CA ASP A 86 13.88 2.34 -26.44
C ASP A 86 13.59 0.89 -26.92
N GLU A 87 14.10 -0.12 -26.20
CA GLU A 87 13.86 -1.53 -26.51
C GLU A 87 12.39 -1.94 -26.34
N LEU A 88 11.63 -1.20 -25.54
CA LEU A 88 10.21 -1.45 -25.29
C LEU A 88 9.28 -0.62 -26.19
N ASP A 89 9.77 0.42 -26.88
CA ASP A 89 8.94 1.25 -27.77
C ASP A 89 8.40 0.47 -28.99
N LEU A 90 9.09 -0.60 -29.39
CA LEU A 90 8.64 -1.60 -30.39
C LEU A 90 7.26 -2.19 -30.07
N TYR A 91 6.94 -2.32 -28.78
CA TYR A 91 5.68 -2.92 -28.31
C TYR A 91 4.60 -1.87 -28.01
N ARG A 92 4.91 -0.57 -28.15
CA ARG A 92 3.93 0.49 -27.93
C ARG A 92 2.92 0.49 -29.08
N LEU A 93 1.64 0.30 -28.76
CA LEU A 93 0.55 0.47 -29.73
C LEU A 93 0.53 1.93 -30.21
N GLY A 94 0.86 2.17 -31.49
CA GLY A 94 1.12 3.52 -32.03
C GLY A 94 2.53 4.06 -31.74
N GLY A 95 3.50 3.16 -31.54
CA GLY A 95 4.94 3.40 -31.38
C GLY A 95 5.56 4.33 -32.43
N ARG A 96 6.72 4.93 -32.14
CA ARG A 96 7.42 5.74 -33.14
C ARG A 96 7.84 4.79 -34.26
N LYS A 97 7.67 5.18 -35.53
CA LYS A 97 8.21 4.39 -36.65
C LYS A 97 9.73 4.36 -36.50
N ILE A 98 10.27 3.21 -36.17
CA ILE A 98 11.70 2.97 -36.19
C ILE A 98 12.10 2.96 -37.67
N GLY A 99 12.94 3.92 -38.08
CA GLY A 99 13.56 3.87 -39.40
C GLY A 99 14.39 2.60 -39.48
N LEU A 100 14.03 1.69 -40.38
CA LEU A 100 14.84 0.52 -40.73
C LEU A 100 16.03 1.00 -41.58
N ASP A 101 16.91 1.80 -40.98
CA ASP A 101 17.98 2.52 -41.68
C ASP A 101 19.34 2.21 -41.04
N GLY A 102 19.51 0.98 -40.53
CA GLY A 102 20.69 0.52 -39.82
C GLY A 102 21.25 -0.80 -40.32
N SER A 103 21.30 -0.99 -41.64
CA SER A 103 22.14 -2.03 -42.27
C SER A 103 23.50 -1.40 -42.58
N GLN A 104 24.50 -1.62 -41.73
CA GLN A 104 25.91 -1.55 -42.11
C GLN A 104 26.48 -2.97 -42.17
#